data_AF-A0A1F4W5D8-F1
#
_entry.id   AF-A0A1F4W5D8-F1
#
_cell.length_a   1.000
_cell.length_b   1.000
_cell.length_c   1.000
_cell.angle_alpha   90.00
_cell.angle_beta   90.00
_cell.angle_gamma   90.00
#
_symmetry.space_group_name_H-M   'P 1'
#
loop_
_entity.id
_entity.type
_entity.pdbx_description
1 polymer ?
#
loop_
_entity_poly.entity_id
_entity_poly.type
_entity_poly.pdbx_seq_one_letter_code
_entity_poly.pdbx_strand_id
1 'polypeptide(L)'
;MENEPFVGFFGECPRLNRSFLEREIAGVVVLDPAHPVLLTDSGEISSWLGVSGVSENLGISMYRMIYDESLTKLYISYRLFFPQWYYRIKANFYQKIGRLKTVFVSELQAEPWGTKPLIEMSKEEQYVSFSPDQFRSNIAFARSTGFDRFYLWGAEWWFYAREKLGVPDFVDEAKSLWLR
;
A
#
# COMPACT_ATOMS: atom_id res chain seq x y z
N MET A 1 -1.33 2.56 13.20
CA MET A 1 -0.28 2.43 14.23
C MET A 1 0.95 1.85 13.60
N GLU A 2 0.97 0.54 13.33
CA GLU A 2 2.10 -0.12 12.67
C GLU A 2 1.92 -0.23 11.15
N ASN A 3 3.06 -0.21 10.44
CA ASN A 3 3.12 -0.48 9.02
C ASN A 3 3.35 -1.96 8.71
N GLU A 4 2.35 -2.64 8.16
CA GLU A 4 2.40 -4.04 7.74
C GLU A 4 3.11 -5.02 8.71
N PRO A 5 2.79 -5.02 10.02
CA PRO A 5 3.58 -5.71 11.05
C PRO A 5 3.63 -7.24 10.88
N PHE A 6 2.75 -7.82 10.06
CA PHE A 6 2.71 -9.26 9.77
C PHE A 6 3.48 -9.64 8.49
N VAL A 7 4.04 -8.69 7.76
CA VAL A 7 4.91 -8.90 6.60
C VAL A 7 6.37 -8.95 7.07
N GLY A 8 6.79 -10.10 7.62
CA GLY A 8 8.11 -10.25 8.24
C GLY A 8 9.25 -10.72 7.32
N PHE A 9 9.00 -10.85 6.02
CA PHE A 9 9.97 -11.38 5.04
C PHE A 9 10.44 -10.32 4.03
N PHE A 10 10.01 -9.07 4.21
CA PHE A 10 10.32 -7.95 3.34
C PHE A 10 10.95 -6.82 4.16
N GLY A 11 12.01 -6.20 3.63
CA GLY A 11 12.75 -5.12 4.29
C GLY A 11 13.62 -5.55 5.47
N GLU A 12 14.29 -4.58 6.09
CA GLU A 12 15.06 -4.75 7.32
C GLU A 12 14.17 -4.50 8.54
N CYS A 13 13.34 -5.49 8.88
CA CYS A 13 12.42 -5.39 10.01
C CYS A 13 12.75 -6.41 11.11
N PRO A 14 12.69 -6.02 12.40
CA PRO A 14 12.75 -6.98 13.49
C PRO A 14 11.55 -7.93 13.39
N ARG A 15 11.73 -9.17 13.86
CA ARG A 15 10.61 -10.12 13.91
C ARG A 15 9.48 -9.55 14.76
N LEU A 16 8.25 -9.69 14.26
CA LEU A 16 7.05 -9.27 14.97
C LEU A 16 7.02 -9.84 16.39
N ASN A 17 6.92 -8.95 17.38
CA ASN A 17 6.56 -9.30 18.73
C ASN A 17 5.08 -9.00 18.95
N ARG A 18 4.23 -10.02 18.78
CA ARG A 18 2.78 -9.85 18.88
C ARG A 18 2.33 -9.31 20.24
N SER A 19 2.94 -9.78 21.34
CA SER A 19 2.60 -9.29 22.68
C SER A 19 2.99 -7.83 22.89
N PHE A 20 4.03 -7.34 22.21
CA PHE A 20 4.39 -5.94 22.21
C PHE A 20 3.36 -5.10 21.45
N LEU A 21 3.01 -5.52 20.23
CA LEU A 21 1.96 -4.87 19.43
C LEU A 21 0.63 -4.77 20.18
N GLU A 22 0.18 -5.84 20.83
CA GLU A 22 -1.05 -5.84 21.61
C GLU A 22 -0.99 -4.86 22.79
N ARG A 23 0.18 -4.69 23.43
CA ARG A 23 0.37 -3.68 24.49
C ARG A 23 0.35 -2.25 23.94
N GLU A 24 0.95 -2.01 22.77
CA GLU A 24 0.92 -0.70 22.12
C GLU A 24 -0.50 -0.29 21.76
N ILE A 25 -1.26 -1.22 21.15
CA ILE A 25 -2.68 -1.02 20.84
C ILE A 25 -3.46 -0.70 22.11
N ALA A 26 -3.29 -1.50 23.17
CA ALA A 26 -3.95 -1.26 24.44
C ALA A 26 -3.60 0.12 25.04
N GLY A 27 -2.34 0.54 24.92
CA GLY A 27 -1.88 1.86 25.35
C GLY A 27 -2.56 3.00 24.60
N VAL A 28 -2.66 2.91 23.27
CA VAL A 28 -3.31 3.94 22.46
C VAL A 28 -4.81 4.01 22.74
N VAL A 29 -5.49 2.87 22.90
CA VAL A 29 -6.92 2.84 23.26
C VAL A 29 -7.20 3.55 24.59
N VAL A 30 -6.27 3.47 25.55
CA VAL A 30 -6.40 4.17 26.84
C VAL A 30 -6.14 5.68 26.69
N LEU A 31 -5.15 6.07 25.90
CA LEU A 31 -4.74 7.47 25.73
C LEU A 31 -5.70 8.25 24.82
N ASP A 32 -6.30 7.57 23.84
CA ASP A 32 -7.18 8.16 22.84
C ASP A 32 -8.36 7.23 22.52
N PRO A 33 -9.34 7.12 23.43
CA PRO A 33 -10.50 6.26 23.24
C PRO A 33 -11.46 6.76 22.16
N ALA A 34 -11.29 7.99 21.67
CA ALA A 34 -12.18 8.60 20.69
C ALA A 34 -11.90 8.14 19.25
N HIS A 35 -10.67 7.68 18.96
CA HIS A 35 -10.27 7.30 17.61
C HIS A 35 -10.08 5.77 17.49
N PRO A 36 -10.58 5.16 16.40
CA PRO A 36 -10.42 3.74 16.18
C PRO A 36 -8.96 3.40 15.84
N VAL A 37 -8.49 2.27 16.38
CA VAL A 37 -7.18 1.73 16.00
C VAL A 37 -7.26 1.14 14.59
N LEU A 38 -6.30 1.55 13.76
CA LEU A 38 -6.07 1.08 12.40
C LEU A 38 -4.67 0.46 12.33
N LEU A 39 -4.59 -0.73 11.73
CA LEU A 39 -3.33 -1.34 11.31
C LEU A 39 -3.29 -1.43 9.78
N THR A 40 -2.09 -1.47 9.22
CA THR A 40 -1.92 -1.77 7.80
C THR A 40 -1.39 -3.18 7.59
N ASP A 41 -1.63 -3.75 6.41
CA ASP A 41 -1.06 -5.03 5.99
C ASP A 41 -1.07 -5.12 4.45
N SER A 42 -0.27 -5.99 3.86
CA SER A 42 -0.21 -6.07 2.41
C SER A 42 -1.52 -6.59 1.80
N GLY A 43 -1.98 -5.91 0.75
CA GLY A 43 -3.14 -6.36 -0.02
C GLY A 43 -2.89 -7.70 -0.72
N GLU A 44 -1.71 -7.86 -1.29
CA GLU A 44 -1.31 -8.96 -2.16
C GLU A 44 -0.80 -10.19 -1.39
N ILE A 45 0.16 -10.00 -0.50
CA ILE A 45 0.97 -11.13 0.02
C ILE A 45 0.60 -11.58 1.44
N SER A 46 -0.13 -10.77 2.21
CA SER A 46 -0.57 -11.16 3.56
C SER A 46 -1.86 -11.98 3.54
N SER A 47 -2.03 -12.91 4.49
CA SER A 47 -3.30 -13.62 4.68
C SER A 47 -4.38 -12.76 5.35
N TRP A 48 -3.99 -11.70 6.07
CA TRP A 48 -4.78 -10.91 7.03
C TRP A 48 -5.26 -11.65 8.30
N LEU A 49 -4.90 -12.92 8.50
CA LEU A 49 -5.37 -13.67 9.67
C LEU A 49 -4.78 -13.09 10.98
N GLY A 50 -3.51 -12.69 10.93
CA GLY A 50 -2.81 -12.06 12.05
C GLY A 50 -3.40 -10.69 12.40
N VAL A 51 -3.42 -9.76 11.44
CA VAL A 51 -3.88 -8.37 11.65
C VAL A 51 -5.34 -8.31 12.08
N SER A 52 -6.21 -9.12 11.48
CA SER A 52 -7.63 -9.19 11.85
C SER A 52 -7.88 -9.84 13.22
N GLY A 53 -6.84 -10.38 13.87
CA GLY A 53 -6.91 -10.86 15.25
C GLY A 53 -6.63 -9.79 16.29
N VAL A 54 -6.15 -8.62 15.88
CA VAL A 54 -5.70 -7.54 16.79
C VAL A 54 -6.29 -6.17 16.43
N SER A 55 -6.85 -6.00 15.24
CA SER A 55 -7.59 -4.80 14.84
C SER A 55 -8.78 -5.14 13.95
N GLU A 56 -9.88 -4.40 14.10
CA GLU A 56 -11.07 -4.50 13.26
C GLU A 56 -11.03 -3.53 12.06
N ASN A 57 -10.05 -2.62 12.01
CA ASN A 57 -9.86 -1.69 10.90
C ASN A 57 -8.53 -1.98 10.22
N LEU A 58 -8.59 -2.22 8.92
CA LEU A 58 -7.45 -2.57 8.09
C LEU A 58 -7.26 -1.57 6.94
N GLY A 59 -6.10 -0.94 6.89
CA GLY A 59 -5.56 -0.33 5.68
C GLY A 59 -4.76 -1.36 4.90
N ILE A 60 -4.90 -1.40 3.59
CA ILE A 60 -4.08 -2.28 2.75
C ILE A 60 -3.16 -1.49 1.85
N SER A 61 -1.97 -2.01 1.62
CA SER A 61 -1.19 -1.62 0.46
C SER A 61 -1.74 -2.27 -0.80
N MET A 62 -1.52 -1.59 -1.93
CA MET A 62 -1.91 -2.05 -3.25
C MET A 62 -0.84 -1.64 -4.25
N TYR A 63 0.13 -2.53 -4.43
CA TYR A 63 1.21 -2.37 -5.40
C TYR A 63 0.95 -3.20 -6.65
N ARG A 64 1.33 -2.68 -7.82
CA ARG A 64 1.16 -3.36 -9.11
C ARG A 64 2.47 -3.79 -9.72
N MET A 65 3.55 -3.07 -9.41
CA MET A 65 4.89 -3.42 -9.84
C MET A 65 5.90 -3.08 -8.76
N ILE A 66 6.59 -4.10 -8.25
CA ILE A 66 7.63 -3.94 -7.24
C ILE A 66 8.96 -4.43 -7.79
N TYR A 67 10.04 -4.01 -7.14
CA TYR A 67 11.33 -4.68 -7.25
C TYR A 67 11.53 -5.54 -5.99
N ASP A 68 11.65 -6.84 -6.18
CA ASP A 68 11.87 -7.78 -5.07
C ASP A 68 13.36 -7.90 -4.76
N GLU A 69 13.80 -7.11 -3.79
CA GLU A 69 15.18 -7.09 -3.34
C GLU A 69 15.52 -8.27 -2.41
N SER A 70 14.55 -8.98 -1.81
CA SER A 70 14.88 -10.01 -0.81
C SER A 70 15.11 -11.40 -1.42
N LEU A 71 14.34 -11.79 -2.44
CA LEU A 71 14.37 -13.16 -2.95
C LEU A 71 14.84 -13.26 -4.42
N THR A 72 14.12 -12.60 -5.33
CA THR A 72 14.30 -12.84 -6.77
C THR A 72 15.24 -11.86 -7.45
N LYS A 73 15.47 -10.66 -6.90
CA LYS A 73 16.21 -9.56 -7.52
C LYS A 73 15.61 -9.14 -8.87
N LEU A 74 14.29 -9.28 -9.03
CA LEU A 74 13.56 -9.00 -10.26
C LEU A 74 12.43 -7.99 -10.03
N TYR A 75 12.04 -7.31 -11.12
CA TYR A 75 10.78 -6.59 -11.15
C TYR A 75 9.62 -7.58 -11.25
N ILE A 76 8.72 -7.54 -10.27
CA ILE A 76 7.55 -8.41 -10.20
C ILE A 76 6.31 -7.60 -10.49
N SER A 77 5.58 -7.99 -11.53
CA SER A 77 4.24 -7.46 -11.79
C SER A 77 3.19 -8.28 -11.07
N TYR A 78 2.46 -7.65 -10.16
CA TYR A 78 1.30 -8.23 -9.47
C TYR A 78 0.04 -8.22 -10.33
N ARG A 79 0.12 -7.68 -11.56
CA ARG A 79 -1.03 -7.51 -12.44
C ARG A 79 -1.69 -8.82 -12.85
N LEU A 80 -0.89 -9.87 -13.02
CA LEU A 80 -1.36 -11.19 -13.44
C LEU A 80 -1.79 -12.08 -12.27
N PHE A 81 -1.32 -11.81 -11.05
CA PHE A 81 -1.55 -12.67 -9.89
C PHE A 81 -2.72 -12.18 -9.03
N PHE A 82 -2.93 -10.86 -8.97
CA PHE A 82 -3.92 -10.24 -8.10
C PHE A 82 -4.89 -9.36 -8.91
N PRO A 83 -5.97 -9.95 -9.47
CA PRO A 83 -7.02 -9.21 -10.16
C PRO A 83 -7.90 -8.42 -9.18
N GLN A 84 -8.66 -7.45 -9.68
CA GLN A 84 -9.43 -6.52 -8.84
C GLN A 84 -10.43 -7.20 -7.89
N TRP A 85 -11.05 -8.32 -8.32
CA TRP A 85 -12.01 -9.05 -7.50
C TRP A 85 -11.35 -9.76 -6.30
N TYR A 86 -10.06 -10.07 -6.37
CA TYR A 86 -9.34 -10.76 -5.30
C TYR A 86 -9.43 -9.99 -3.98
N TYR A 87 -9.11 -8.69 -4.03
CA TYR A 87 -9.11 -7.82 -2.86
C TYR A 87 -10.52 -7.70 -2.25
N ARG A 88 -11.54 -7.55 -3.10
CA ARG A 88 -12.93 -7.44 -2.66
C ARG A 88 -13.45 -8.73 -2.03
N ILE A 89 -13.19 -9.89 -2.64
CA ILE A 89 -13.59 -11.20 -2.09
C ILE A 89 -12.95 -11.42 -0.73
N LYS A 90 -11.64 -11.12 -0.62
CA LYS A 90 -10.88 -11.25 0.63
C LYS A 90 -11.42 -10.33 1.72
N ALA A 91 -11.70 -9.06 1.41
CA ALA A 91 -12.32 -8.12 2.36
C ALA A 91 -13.68 -8.60 2.83
N ASN A 92 -14.55 -9.01 1.89
CA ASN A 92 -15.88 -9.52 2.21
C ASN A 92 -15.83 -10.78 3.08
N PHE A 93 -14.85 -11.67 2.87
CA PHE A 93 -14.66 -12.85 3.71
C PHE A 93 -14.41 -12.46 5.17
N TYR A 94 -13.42 -11.59 5.42
CA TYR A 94 -13.07 -11.16 6.78
C TYR A 94 -14.17 -10.34 7.46
N GLN A 95 -14.93 -9.57 6.69
CA GLN A 95 -16.12 -8.86 7.18
C GLN A 95 -17.24 -9.83 7.54
N LYS A 96 -17.50 -10.84 6.70
CA LYS A 96 -18.56 -11.83 6.93
C LYS A 96 -18.32 -12.68 8.18
N ILE A 97 -17.07 -12.99 8.49
CA ILE A 97 -16.71 -13.72 9.72
C ILE A 97 -16.51 -12.80 10.93
N GLY A 98 -16.85 -11.51 10.81
CA GLY A 98 -16.85 -10.54 11.92
C GLY A 98 -15.47 -10.16 12.44
N ARG A 99 -14.39 -10.40 11.67
CA ARG A 99 -13.02 -10.06 12.09
C ARG A 99 -12.59 -8.67 11.67
N LEU A 100 -13.13 -8.16 10.57
CA LEU A 100 -12.88 -6.80 10.10
C LEU A 100 -14.21 -6.07 9.94
N LYS A 101 -14.25 -4.80 10.37
CA LYS A 101 -15.36 -3.88 10.10
C LYS A 101 -15.04 -3.06 8.86
N THR A 102 -13.83 -2.52 8.80
CA THR A 102 -13.41 -1.61 7.72
C THR A 102 -12.18 -2.16 7.01
N VAL A 103 -12.20 -2.13 5.67
CA VAL A 103 -11.03 -2.40 4.83
C VAL A 103 -10.98 -1.35 3.73
N PHE A 104 -9.84 -0.67 3.59
CA PHE A 104 -9.62 0.31 2.52
C PHE A 104 -8.16 0.34 2.08
N VAL A 105 -7.87 0.98 0.96
CA VAL A 105 -6.50 1.08 0.44
C VAL A 105 -5.81 2.27 1.11
N SER A 106 -4.92 2.01 2.06
CA SER A 106 -4.12 3.03 2.73
C SER A 106 -2.84 3.38 1.97
N GLU A 107 -2.38 2.50 1.07
CA GLU A 107 -1.17 2.72 0.30
C GLU A 107 -1.35 2.21 -1.13
N LEU A 108 -1.89 3.05 -2.00
CA LEU A 108 -1.92 2.77 -3.44
C LEU A 108 -0.60 3.20 -4.05
N GLN A 109 0.07 2.28 -4.76
CA GLN A 109 1.33 2.58 -5.44
C GLN A 109 1.18 3.78 -6.38
N ALA A 110 1.86 4.85 -6.02
CA ALA A 110 1.97 6.04 -6.82
C ALA A 110 3.41 6.60 -6.88
N GLU A 111 4.40 5.74 -6.66
CA GLU A 111 5.82 6.05 -6.88
C GLU A 111 6.55 4.83 -7.48
N PRO A 112 7.74 5.06 -8.07
CA PRO A 112 8.59 3.99 -8.56
C PRO A 112 9.14 3.14 -7.43
N TRP A 113 9.42 1.91 -7.80
CA TRP A 113 10.29 0.97 -7.08
C TRP A 113 11.52 0.66 -7.91
N GLY A 114 12.62 0.31 -7.27
CA GLY A 114 13.83 0.00 -8.00
C GLY A 114 14.91 -0.63 -7.16
N THR A 115 16.07 -0.81 -7.81
CA THR A 115 17.23 -1.55 -7.28
C THR A 115 18.11 -0.71 -6.35
N LYS A 116 17.87 0.61 -6.29
CA LYS A 116 18.66 1.60 -5.56
C LYS A 116 17.76 2.79 -5.18
N PRO A 117 18.21 3.71 -4.32
CA PRO A 117 17.42 4.89 -3.96
C PRO A 117 16.90 5.64 -5.20
N LEU A 118 15.63 6.05 -5.17
CA LEU A 118 14.95 6.63 -6.35
C LEU A 118 15.69 7.84 -6.94
N ILE A 119 16.34 8.65 -6.09
CA ILE A 119 17.10 9.82 -6.52
C ILE A 119 18.38 9.49 -7.30
N GLU A 120 18.87 8.24 -7.20
CA GLU A 120 20.05 7.72 -7.91
C GLU A 120 19.68 6.95 -9.19
N MET A 121 18.39 6.77 -9.43
CA MET A 121 17.88 6.13 -10.63
C MET A 121 17.65 7.15 -11.73
N SER A 122 18.00 6.79 -12.97
CA SER A 122 17.54 7.54 -14.13
C SER A 122 16.02 7.51 -14.23
N LYS A 123 15.44 8.47 -14.97
CA LYS A 123 14.01 8.49 -15.24
C LYS A 123 13.55 7.18 -15.90
N GLU A 124 14.35 6.66 -16.82
CA GLU A 124 14.07 5.42 -17.55
C GLU A 124 14.09 4.20 -16.63
N GLU A 125 15.02 4.14 -15.67
CA GLU A 125 15.03 3.09 -14.63
C GLU A 125 13.78 3.17 -13.76
N GLN A 126 13.34 4.37 -13.36
CA GLN A 126 12.15 4.56 -12.54
C GLN A 126 10.87 4.17 -13.30
N TYR A 127 10.80 4.47 -14.60
CA TYR A 127 9.64 4.18 -15.43
C TYR A 127 9.40 2.68 -15.68
N VAL A 128 10.36 1.82 -15.33
CA VAL A 128 10.15 0.36 -15.36
C VAL A 128 8.99 -0.03 -14.45
N SER A 129 8.96 0.53 -13.24
CA SER A 129 7.96 0.20 -12.21
C SER A 129 6.88 1.26 -12.02
N PHE A 130 7.16 2.52 -12.39
CA PHE A 130 6.17 3.59 -12.32
C PHE A 130 6.36 4.70 -13.36
N SER A 131 5.52 4.68 -14.39
CA SER A 131 5.36 5.74 -15.40
C SER A 131 4.00 6.45 -15.28
N PRO A 132 3.76 7.59 -15.97
CA PRO A 132 2.44 8.24 -15.96
C PRO A 132 1.29 7.33 -16.41
N ASP A 133 1.55 6.44 -17.37
CA ASP A 133 0.55 5.46 -17.82
C ASP A 133 0.27 4.40 -16.77
N GLN A 134 1.30 3.95 -16.05
CA GLN A 134 1.14 3.03 -14.92
C GLN A 134 0.38 3.71 -13.78
N PHE A 135 0.63 5.00 -13.53
CA PHE A 135 -0.13 5.76 -12.54
C PHE A 135 -1.64 5.77 -12.85
N ARG A 136 -2.01 6.16 -14.08
CA ARG A 136 -3.39 6.10 -14.56
C ARG A 136 -4.00 4.71 -14.46
N SER A 137 -3.23 3.68 -14.87
CA SER A 137 -3.64 2.28 -14.78
C SER A 137 -3.86 1.84 -13.32
N ASN A 138 -2.99 2.25 -12.39
CA ASN A 138 -3.10 1.90 -10.98
C ASN A 138 -4.35 2.53 -10.36
N ILE A 139 -4.64 3.80 -10.66
CA ILE A 139 -5.86 4.48 -10.22
C ILE A 139 -7.10 3.78 -10.78
N ALA A 140 -7.12 3.48 -12.08
CA ALA A 140 -8.26 2.80 -12.71
C ALA A 140 -8.48 1.41 -12.12
N PHE A 141 -7.40 0.65 -11.90
CA PHE A 141 -7.44 -0.65 -11.24
C PHE A 141 -8.00 -0.54 -9.83
N ALA A 142 -7.46 0.37 -9.01
CA ALA A 142 -7.90 0.59 -7.64
C ALA A 142 -9.39 0.92 -7.58
N ARG A 143 -9.87 1.84 -8.42
CA ARG A 143 -11.31 2.16 -8.53
C ARG A 143 -12.18 0.94 -8.85
N SER A 144 -11.69 0.03 -9.69
CA SER A 144 -12.42 -1.19 -10.08
C SER A 144 -12.53 -2.26 -8.99
N THR A 145 -11.76 -2.15 -7.90
CA THR A 145 -11.88 -3.06 -6.74
C THR A 145 -13.15 -2.81 -5.91
N GLY A 146 -13.80 -1.67 -6.15
CA GLY A 146 -15.00 -1.22 -5.45
C GLY A 146 -14.73 -0.69 -4.04
N PHE A 147 -13.48 -0.54 -3.59
CA PHE A 147 -13.19 0.17 -2.33
C PHE A 147 -13.62 1.63 -2.44
N ASP A 148 -13.96 2.21 -1.30
CA ASP A 148 -14.52 3.57 -1.18
C ASP A 148 -13.45 4.60 -0.81
N ARG A 149 -12.30 4.16 -0.29
CA ARG A 149 -11.21 5.02 0.17
C ARG A 149 -9.86 4.52 -0.32
N PHE A 150 -9.08 5.46 -0.86
CA PHE A 150 -7.76 5.24 -1.40
C PHE A 150 -6.84 6.39 -0.98
N TYR A 151 -5.68 6.06 -0.42
CA TYR A 151 -4.59 7.00 -0.18
C TYR A 151 -3.45 6.67 -1.14
N LEU A 152 -2.90 7.70 -1.77
CA LEU A 152 -1.84 7.58 -2.76
C LEU A 152 -0.48 7.71 -2.09
N TRP A 153 0.42 6.76 -2.33
CA TRP A 153 1.77 6.75 -1.76
C TRP A 153 2.78 7.22 -2.82
N GLY A 154 3.38 8.39 -2.63
CA GLY A 154 4.35 8.97 -3.57
C GLY A 154 4.28 10.48 -3.80
N ALA A 155 3.57 11.24 -2.96
CA ALA A 155 3.36 12.67 -3.17
C ALA A 155 4.68 13.47 -3.23
N GLU A 156 5.64 13.16 -2.37
CA GLU A 156 6.98 13.75 -2.39
C GLU A 156 7.71 13.40 -3.69
N TRP A 157 7.56 12.17 -4.17
CA TRP A 157 8.19 11.73 -5.41
C TRP A 157 7.60 12.44 -6.63
N TRP A 158 6.29 12.71 -6.70
CA TRP A 158 5.71 13.50 -7.81
C TRP A 158 6.33 14.89 -7.92
N PHE A 159 6.56 15.53 -6.77
CA PHE A 159 7.22 16.83 -6.72
C PHE A 159 8.68 16.72 -7.18
N TYR A 160 9.40 15.70 -6.74
CA TYR A 160 10.76 15.41 -7.23
C TYR A 160 10.78 15.19 -8.75
N ALA A 161 9.85 14.40 -9.30
CA ALA A 161 9.76 14.13 -10.73
C ALA A 161 9.56 15.42 -11.54
N ARG A 162 8.72 16.34 -11.05
CA ARG A 162 8.53 17.65 -11.68
C ARG A 162 9.80 18.50 -11.63
N GLU A 163 10.37 18.68 -10.44
CA GLU A 163 11.47 19.64 -10.23
C GLU A 163 12.83 19.15 -10.75
N LYS A 164 13.08 17.83 -10.71
CA LYS A 164 14.40 17.24 -11.01
C LYS A 164 14.43 16.44 -12.30
N LEU A 165 13.32 15.81 -12.68
CA LEU A 165 13.24 15.01 -13.91
C LEU A 165 12.53 15.75 -15.05
N GLY A 166 11.93 16.91 -14.78
CA GLY A 166 11.18 17.71 -15.76
C GLY A 166 9.88 17.04 -16.19
N VAL A 167 9.27 16.23 -15.32
CA VAL A 167 8.05 15.45 -15.61
C VAL A 167 6.91 15.95 -14.71
N PRO A 168 6.08 16.89 -15.18
CA PRO A 168 4.96 17.41 -14.40
C PRO A 168 3.75 16.45 -14.35
N ASP A 169 3.69 15.46 -15.24
CA ASP A 169 2.54 14.58 -15.50
C ASP A 169 1.94 13.96 -14.24
N PHE A 170 2.78 13.56 -13.27
CA PHE A 170 2.30 12.96 -12.02
C PHE A 170 1.54 13.95 -11.14
N VAL A 171 2.02 15.20 -11.05
CA VAL A 171 1.34 16.25 -10.29
C VAL A 171 0.01 16.63 -10.96
N ASP A 172 0.00 16.70 -12.29
CA ASP A 172 -1.19 17.05 -13.04
C ASP A 172 -2.25 15.95 -12.99
N GLU A 173 -1.84 14.69 -13.11
CA GLU A 173 -2.71 13.52 -12.93
C GLU A 173 -3.31 13.51 -11.52
N ALA A 174 -2.49 13.72 -10.48
CA ALA A 174 -2.95 13.78 -9.11
C ALA A 174 -4.00 14.90 -8.93
N LYS A 175 -3.72 16.13 -9.35
CA LYS A 175 -4.68 17.26 -9.27
C LYS A 175 -6.03 16.93 -9.91
N SER A 176 -6.03 16.21 -11.02
CA SER A 176 -7.26 15.84 -11.75
C SER A 176 -8.21 14.94 -10.94
N LEU A 177 -7.74 14.31 -9.86
CA LEU A 177 -8.53 13.43 -9.01
C LEU A 177 -9.46 14.19 -8.05
N TRP A 178 -9.06 15.39 -7.61
CA TRP A 178 -9.80 16.18 -6.61
C TRP A 178 -10.47 17.43 -7.17
N LEU A 179 -10.13 17.85 -8.39
CA LEU A 179 -10.76 18.99 -9.07
C LEU A 179 -12.06 18.61 -9.81
N ARG A 180 -12.69 17.49 -9.43
CA ARG A 180 -13.97 17.02 -9.99
C ARG A 180 -15.15 17.43 -9.13
#